data_AF-A0A3M9Z066-F1
#
_entry.id   AF-A0A3M9Z066-F1
#
_cell.length_a   1.000
_cell.length_b   1.000
_cell.length_c   1.000
_cell.angle_alpha   90.00
_cell.angle_beta   90.00
_cell.angle_gamma   90.00
#
_symmetry.space_group_name_H-M   'P 1'
#
loop_
_entity.id
_entity.type
_entity.pdbx_description
1 polymer ?
#
loop_
_entity_poly.entity_id
_entity_poly.type
_entity_poly.pdbx_seq_one_letter_code
_entity_poly.pdbx_strand_id
1 'polypeptide(L)'
;MVGSFRQRLSSLPDKRTGRNTRYGMEDAALSAFSVFFTQTPSFLAYQRTMEGSKGKSNVQSLFGVHQIPSDNQIRDLLDPVAPKQVFPVFAEILQVLEQQGQLASFRSVADTLLIALDGTEYFHSSQ
;
A
#
# COMPACT_ATOMS: atom_id res chain seq x y z
N MET A 1 10.39 -10.11 3.01
CA MET A 1 9.84 -8.73 3.00
C MET A 1 8.45 -8.69 2.35
N VAL A 2 8.32 -8.98 1.05
CA VAL A 2 7.01 -8.94 0.34
C VAL A 2 5.97 -9.89 0.95
N GLY A 3 6.35 -11.10 1.36
CA GLY A 3 5.45 -12.05 2.02
C GLY A 3 4.88 -11.53 3.36
N SER A 4 5.72 -10.93 4.22
CA SER A 4 5.28 -10.34 5.49
C SER A 4 4.30 -9.18 5.26
N PHE A 5 4.58 -8.34 4.26
CA PHE A 5 3.68 -7.26 3.87
C PHE A 5 2.31 -7.78 3.45
N ARG A 6 2.25 -8.76 2.54
CA ARG A 6 0.98 -9.37 2.12
C ARG A 6 0.23 -10.01 3.28
N GLN A 7 0.94 -10.71 4.17
CA GLN A 7 0.35 -11.29 5.38
C GLN A 7 -0.28 -10.21 6.27
N ARG A 8 0.43 -9.09 6.51
CA ARG A 8 -0.11 -7.95 7.26
C ARG A 8 -1.40 -7.43 6.63
N LEU A 9 -1.42 -7.23 5.31
CA LEU A 9 -2.62 -6.78 4.58
C LEU A 9 -3.79 -7.77 4.65
N SER A 10 -3.51 -9.07 4.60
CA SER A 10 -4.53 -10.12 4.75
C SER A 10 -5.15 -10.16 6.16
N SER A 11 -4.40 -9.69 7.18
CA SER A 11 -4.81 -9.69 8.58
C SER A 11 -5.52 -8.41 9.02
N LEU A 12 -5.77 -7.46 8.10
CA LEU A 12 -6.45 -6.21 8.43
C LEU A 12 -7.86 -6.48 8.96
N PRO A 13 -8.34 -5.70 9.96
CA PRO A 13 -9.70 -5.80 10.44
C PRO A 13 -10.71 -5.65 9.32
N ASP A 14 -11.60 -6.63 9.18
CA ASP A 14 -12.70 -6.59 8.22
C ASP A 14 -14.01 -6.32 8.96
N LYS A 15 -14.67 -5.19 8.64
CA LYS A 15 -15.96 -4.84 9.25
C LYS A 15 -17.11 -5.72 8.75
N ARG A 16 -16.91 -6.47 7.66
CA ARG A 16 -17.95 -7.29 7.04
C ARG A 16 -18.16 -8.56 7.86
N THR A 17 -19.41 -8.89 8.12
CA THR A 17 -19.81 -10.07 8.91
C THR A 17 -20.57 -11.12 8.08
N GLY A 18 -20.82 -10.86 6.78
CA GLY A 18 -21.60 -11.71 5.88
C GLY A 18 -20.83 -12.19 4.65
N ARG A 19 -21.53 -12.78 3.68
CA ARG A 19 -20.94 -13.35 2.44
C ARG A 19 -20.43 -12.31 1.43
N ASN A 20 -20.39 -11.03 1.78
CA ASN A 20 -19.92 -9.93 0.93
C ASN A 20 -18.38 -9.85 0.88
N THR A 21 -17.71 -11.00 0.82
CA THR A 21 -16.25 -11.17 0.86
C THR A 21 -15.64 -11.40 -0.51
N ARG A 22 -16.37 -11.06 -1.58
CA ARG A 22 -15.93 -11.22 -2.98
C ARG A 22 -14.52 -10.65 -3.23
N TYR A 23 -14.17 -9.57 -2.55
CA TYR A 23 -12.82 -8.99 -2.53
C TYR A 23 -12.22 -9.17 -1.13
N GLY A 24 -11.04 -9.78 -1.04
CA GLY A 24 -10.31 -9.90 0.21
C GLY A 24 -9.76 -8.55 0.70
N MET A 25 -9.48 -8.44 2.00
CA MET A 25 -8.82 -7.24 2.55
C MET A 25 -7.45 -7.02 1.92
N GLU A 26 -6.71 -8.09 1.63
CA GLU A 26 -5.42 -8.03 0.93
C GLU A 26 -5.56 -7.43 -0.48
N ASP A 27 -6.52 -7.91 -1.27
CA ASP A 27 -6.76 -7.42 -2.63
C ASP A 27 -7.12 -5.93 -2.63
N ALA A 28 -7.97 -5.49 -1.70
CA ALA A 28 -8.34 -4.09 -1.56
C ALA A 28 -7.14 -3.21 -1.15
N ALA A 29 -6.34 -3.66 -0.18
CA ALA A 29 -5.17 -2.93 0.28
C ALA A 29 -4.07 -2.85 -0.78
N LEU A 30 -3.79 -3.95 -1.50
CA LEU A 30 -2.83 -3.96 -2.61
C LEU A 30 -3.30 -3.11 -3.79
N SER A 31 -4.60 -3.09 -4.05
CA SER A 31 -5.22 -2.21 -5.05
C SER A 31 -5.01 -0.74 -4.69
N ALA A 32 -5.28 -0.34 -3.45
CA ALA A 32 -5.02 1.02 -2.96
C ALA A 32 -3.53 1.37 -3.04
N PHE A 33 -2.66 0.46 -2.63
CA PHE A 33 -1.20 0.66 -2.66
C PHE A 33 -0.66 0.87 -4.07
N SER A 34 -1.25 0.21 -5.08
CA SER A 34 -0.80 0.33 -6.46
C SER A 34 -0.89 1.76 -7.02
N VAL A 35 -1.80 2.60 -6.50
CA VAL A 35 -1.98 3.99 -6.97
C VAL A 35 -0.69 4.79 -6.82
N PHE A 36 0.11 4.53 -5.78
CA PHE A 36 1.40 5.19 -5.56
C PHE A 36 2.45 4.91 -6.64
N PHE A 37 2.22 3.90 -7.50
CA PHE A 37 3.13 3.50 -8.56
C PHE A 37 2.63 3.90 -9.95
N THR A 38 1.52 4.64 -10.03
CA THR A 38 0.81 4.90 -11.29
C THR A 38 0.46 6.38 -11.44
N GLN A 39 0.74 6.97 -12.61
CA GLN A 39 0.39 8.36 -12.94
C GLN A 39 -1.05 8.48 -13.44
N THR A 40 -2.02 8.01 -12.67
CA THR A 40 -3.43 8.04 -13.08
C THR A 40 -4.33 8.54 -11.96
N PRO A 41 -5.33 9.39 -12.29
CA PRO A 41 -6.14 10.11 -11.30
C PRO A 41 -7.10 9.20 -10.51
N SER A 42 -7.27 7.94 -10.92
CA SER A 42 -8.05 6.94 -10.18
C SER A 42 -7.60 5.52 -10.53
N PHE A 43 -7.87 4.59 -9.62
CA PHE A 43 -7.50 3.18 -9.78
C PHE A 43 -8.32 2.50 -10.88
N LEU A 44 -9.60 2.87 -11.04
CA LEU A 44 -10.41 2.46 -12.19
C LEU A 44 -9.91 3.04 -13.53
N ALA A 45 -9.46 4.29 -13.57
CA ALA A 45 -8.89 4.88 -14.78
C ALA A 45 -7.58 4.18 -15.17
N TYR A 46 -6.72 3.89 -14.18
CA TYR A 46 -5.53 3.08 -14.37
C TYR A 46 -5.84 1.76 -15.10
N GLN A 47 -6.86 1.05 -14.64
CA GLN A 47 -7.21 -0.24 -15.23
C GLN A 47 -7.75 -0.13 -16.64
N ARG A 48 -8.65 0.82 -16.91
CA ARG A 48 -9.18 1.04 -18.26
C ARG A 48 -8.08 1.40 -19.25
N THR A 49 -7.13 2.24 -18.83
CA THR A 49 -5.95 2.58 -19.65
C THR A 49 -5.06 1.37 -19.88
N MET A 50 -4.89 0.48 -18.89
CA MET A 50 -4.06 -0.73 -19.00
C MET A 50 -4.72 -1.86 -19.82
N GLU A 51 -6.03 -2.10 -19.65
CA GLU A 51 -6.81 -3.06 -20.45
C GLU A 51 -6.81 -2.64 -21.93
N GLY A 52 -7.02 -1.34 -22.20
CA GLY A 52 -7.02 -0.80 -23.56
C GLY A 52 -5.65 -0.76 -24.25
N SER A 53 -4.54 -0.72 -23.49
CA SER A 53 -3.20 -0.56 -24.07
C SER A 53 -2.38 -1.85 -24.15
N LYS A 54 -2.57 -2.82 -23.24
CA LYS A 54 -1.68 -4.00 -23.13
C LYS A 54 -2.37 -5.34 -22.89
N GLY A 55 -3.71 -5.40 -22.83
CA GLY A 55 -4.46 -6.66 -22.71
C GLY A 55 -4.30 -7.42 -21.39
N LYS A 56 -3.52 -6.91 -20.43
CA LYS A 56 -3.38 -7.40 -19.04
C LYS A 56 -3.10 -6.23 -18.09
N SER A 57 -3.75 -6.22 -16.93
CA SER A 57 -3.49 -5.22 -15.89
C SER A 57 -2.21 -5.55 -15.12
N ASN A 58 -1.29 -4.59 -15.00
CA ASN A 58 -0.08 -4.71 -14.19
C ASN A 58 -0.40 -5.02 -12.72
N VAL A 59 -1.59 -4.68 -12.24
CA VAL A 59 -2.01 -4.97 -10.85
C VAL A 59 -2.21 -6.46 -10.59
N GLN A 60 -2.73 -7.20 -11.57
CA GLN A 60 -2.79 -8.65 -11.52
C GLN A 60 -1.41 -9.29 -11.53
N SER A 61 -0.48 -8.75 -12.32
CA SER A 61 0.85 -9.37 -12.52
C SER A 61 1.88 -8.97 -11.45
N LEU A 62 1.84 -7.71 -10.97
CA LEU A 62 2.79 -7.17 -9.98
C LEU A 62 2.29 -7.33 -8.53
N PHE A 63 0.98 -7.22 -8.32
CA PHE A 63 0.39 -7.26 -6.98
C PHE A 63 -0.47 -8.51 -6.74
N GLY A 64 -0.71 -9.36 -7.75
CA GLY A 64 -1.43 -10.62 -7.57
C GLY A 64 -2.89 -10.45 -7.15
N VAL A 65 -3.53 -9.36 -7.56
CA VAL A 65 -4.94 -9.08 -7.23
C VAL A 65 -5.85 -9.88 -8.16
N HIS A 66 -6.63 -10.82 -7.62
CA HIS A 66 -7.43 -11.75 -8.44
C HIS A 66 -8.81 -11.18 -8.83
N GLN A 67 -9.39 -10.33 -7.99
CA GLN A 67 -10.60 -9.58 -8.29
C GLN A 67 -10.43 -8.13 -7.84
N ILE A 68 -10.83 -7.20 -8.69
CA ILE A 68 -10.52 -5.79 -8.50
C ILE A 68 -11.75 -5.05 -7.97
N PRO A 69 -11.70 -4.52 -6.73
CA PRO A 69 -12.74 -3.64 -6.21
C PRO A 69 -12.70 -2.24 -6.85
N SER A 70 -13.86 -1.58 -6.95
CA SER A 70 -13.93 -0.16 -7.33
C SER A 70 -13.34 0.75 -6.26
N ASP A 71 -12.99 1.99 -6.61
CA ASP A 71 -12.50 3.00 -5.66
C ASP A 71 -13.41 3.14 -4.42
N ASN A 72 -14.73 3.14 -4.62
CA ASN A 72 -15.69 3.20 -3.51
C ASN A 72 -15.62 1.96 -2.63
N GLN A 73 -15.50 0.76 -3.23
CA GLN A 73 -15.36 -0.49 -2.47
C GLN A 73 -14.03 -0.55 -1.70
N ILE A 74 -12.95 -0.01 -2.27
CA ILE A 74 -11.67 0.11 -1.59
C ILE A 74 -11.80 1.01 -0.36
N ARG A 75 -12.38 2.21 -0.52
CA ARG A 75 -12.62 3.15 0.59
C ARG A 75 -13.53 2.55 1.66
N ASP A 76 -14.63 1.93 1.25
CA ASP A 76 -15.56 1.27 2.17
C ASP A 76 -14.87 0.24 3.05
N LEU A 77 -13.90 -0.51 2.51
CA LEU A 77 -13.14 -1.52 3.24
C LEU A 77 -12.01 -0.93 4.09
N LEU A 78 -11.29 0.06 3.59
CA LEU A 78 -10.03 0.52 4.20
C LEU A 78 -10.18 1.78 5.07
N ASP A 79 -11.12 2.67 4.81
CA ASP A 79 -11.33 3.89 5.62
C ASP A 79 -11.56 3.59 7.12
N PRO A 80 -12.24 2.49 7.52
CA PRO A 80 -12.40 2.12 8.93
C PRO A 80 -11.13 1.51 9.56
N VAL A 81 -10.13 1.13 8.76
CA VAL A 81 -8.92 0.48 9.24
C VAL A 81 -7.99 1.54 9.83
N ALA A 82 -7.74 1.45 11.13
CA ALA A 82 -6.84 2.40 11.79
C ALA A 82 -5.41 2.31 11.20
N PRO A 83 -4.74 3.44 10.87
CA PRO A 83 -3.39 3.44 10.28
C PRO A 83 -2.34 2.67 11.09
N LYS A 84 -2.51 2.59 12.42
CA LYS A 84 -1.63 1.81 13.31
C LYS A 84 -1.50 0.34 12.94
N GLN A 85 -2.45 -0.22 12.18
CA GLN A 85 -2.40 -1.61 11.72
C GLN A 85 -1.24 -1.87 10.74
N VAL A 86 -0.79 -0.84 10.01
CA VAL A 86 0.30 -0.96 9.03
C VAL A 86 1.64 -0.40 9.52
N PHE A 87 1.68 0.29 10.67
CA PHE A 87 2.94 0.82 11.22
C PHE A 87 4.04 -0.23 11.39
N PRO A 88 3.75 -1.47 11.84
CA PRO A 88 4.79 -2.49 11.96
C PRO A 88 5.50 -2.83 10.64
N VAL A 89 4.83 -2.65 9.49
CA VAL A 89 5.42 -2.93 8.18
C VAL A 89 6.67 -2.07 7.96
N PHE A 90 6.60 -0.78 8.30
CA PHE A 90 7.73 0.12 8.14
C PHE A 90 8.90 -0.29 9.04
N ALA A 91 8.63 -0.59 10.32
CA ALA A 91 9.65 -1.02 11.27
C ALA A 91 10.33 -2.33 10.84
N GLU A 92 9.56 -3.31 10.36
CA GLU A 92 10.09 -4.57 9.83
C GLU A 92 11.01 -4.36 8.63
N ILE A 93 10.60 -3.52 7.67
CA ILE A 93 11.42 -3.20 6.49
C ILE A 93 12.72 -2.53 6.92
N LEU A 94 12.64 -1.53 7.81
CA LEU A 94 13.81 -0.81 8.31
C LEU A 94 14.78 -1.75 9.03
N GLN A 95 14.28 -2.64 9.88
CA GLN A 95 15.09 -3.63 10.58
C GLN A 95 15.80 -4.59 9.62
N VAL A 96 15.11 -5.05 8.56
CA VAL A 96 15.73 -5.91 7.54
C VAL A 96 16.84 -5.16 6.79
N LEU A 97 16.62 -3.90 6.42
CA LEU A 97 17.64 -3.07 5.77
C LEU A 97 18.86 -2.85 6.66
N GLU A 98 18.66 -2.65 7.96
CA GLU A 98 19.74 -2.51 8.93
C GLU A 98 20.56 -3.81 9.05
N GLN A 99 19.88 -4.95 9.24
CA GLN A 99 20.53 -6.27 9.36
C GLN A 99 21.32 -6.66 8.11
N GLN A 100 20.87 -6.24 6.93
CA GLN A 100 21.55 -6.47 5.66
C GLN A 100 22.67 -5.45 5.37
N GLY A 101 22.95 -4.54 6.29
CA GLY A 101 23.97 -3.51 6.14
C GLY A 101 23.63 -2.43 5.11
N GLN A 102 22.41 -2.41 4.57
CA GLN A 102 21.99 -1.49 3.51
C GLN A 102 21.91 -0.03 4.00
N LEU A 103 21.77 0.17 5.31
CA LEU A 103 21.74 1.50 5.92
C LEU A 103 23.15 2.07 6.19
N ALA A 104 24.21 1.27 6.06
CA ALA A 104 25.57 1.69 6.42
C ALA A 104 26.05 2.89 5.59
N SER A 105 25.74 2.92 4.29
CA SER A 105 26.09 4.06 3.40
C SER A 105 25.32 5.34 3.69
N PHE A 106 24.27 5.27 4.52
CA PHE A 106 23.44 6.41 4.91
C PHE A 106 23.77 6.92 6.30
N ARG A 107 24.80 6.38 6.96
CA ARG A 107 25.29 6.90 8.24
C ARG A 107 26.23 8.07 8.03
N SER A 108 26.13 9.08 8.89
CA SER A 108 26.89 10.33 8.80
C SER A 108 27.51 10.68 10.17
N VAL A 109 27.63 11.98 10.47
CA VAL A 109 28.23 12.51 11.70
C VAL A 109 27.66 11.81 12.93
N ALA A 110 28.56 11.38 13.82
CA ALA A 110 28.22 10.68 15.06
C ALA A 110 27.37 9.41 14.86
N ASP A 111 27.57 8.69 13.75
CA ASP A 111 26.85 7.45 13.40
C ASP A 111 25.33 7.62 13.25
N THR A 112 24.88 8.85 12.97
CA THR A 112 23.46 9.15 12.77
C THR A 112 22.99 8.73 11.37
N LEU A 113 21.75 8.24 11.26
CA LEU A 113 21.13 7.88 9.99
C LEU A 113 20.59 9.12 9.28
N LEU A 114 21.00 9.33 8.03
CA LEU A 114 20.47 10.39 7.19
C LEU A 114 19.01 10.11 6.83
N ILE A 115 18.13 11.05 7.18
CA ILE A 115 16.71 11.01 6.82
C ILE A 115 16.43 12.18 5.88
N ALA A 116 15.94 11.87 4.68
CA ALA A 116 15.42 12.89 3.78
C ALA A 116 14.09 13.39 4.35
N LEU A 117 14.10 14.61 4.88
CA LEU A 117 12.89 15.33 5.27
C LEU A 117 12.47 16.18 4.08
N ASP A 118 11.52 15.68 3.29
CA ASP A 118 10.78 16.54 2.37
C ASP A 118 9.70 17.27 3.17
N GLY A 119 9.59 18.59 2.99
CA GLY A 119 8.67 19.45 3.71
C GLY A 119 7.24 19.27 3.19
N THR A 120 6.60 18.14 3.50
CA THR A 120 5.19 17.97 3.18
C THR A 120 4.37 18.71 4.23
N GLU A 121 3.89 19.90 3.88
CA GLU A 121 2.94 20.64 4.71
C GLU A 121 1.66 19.82 4.91
N TYR A 122 1.13 19.83 6.14
CA TYR A 122 -0.19 19.29 6.43
C TYR A 122 -1.26 20.27 5.91
N PHE A 123 -1.94 19.93 4.82
CA PHE A 123 -3.17 20.63 4.46
C PHE A 123 -4.30 20.17 5.39
N HIS A 124 -4.75 21.07 6.27
CA HIS A 124 -5.93 20.88 7.11
C HIS A 124 -7.08 21.71 6.55
N SER A 125 -8.10 21.06 5.98
CA SER A 125 -9.36 21.72 5.66
C SER A 125 -10.24 21.78 6.91
N SER A 126 -10.08 22.82 7.72
CA SER A 126 -11.15 23.23 8.64
C SER A 126 -12.20 23.99 7.85
N GLN A 127 -13.44 23.47 7.80
CA GLN A 127 -14.63 24.27 7.54
C GLN A 127 -14.96 25.13 8.76
#